data_AF-A0A521GHR4-F1
#
_entry.id   AF-A0A521GHR4-F1
#
_cell.length_a   1.000
_cell.length_b   1.000
_cell.length_c   1.000
_cell.angle_alpha   90.00
_cell.angle_beta   90.00
_cell.angle_gamma   90.00
#
_symmetry.space_group_name_H-M   'P 1'
#
loop_
_entity.id
_entity.type
_entity.pdbx_description
1 polymer ?
#
loop_
_entity_poly.entity_id
_entity_poly.type
_entity_poly.pdbx_seq_one_letter_code
_entity_poly.pdbx_strand_id
1 'polypeptide(L)'
;MNKPILLVVSFAALLTVGLYSLPKGVVQNPDKRLSNAATGGRTTTQTTASEKNTASSTEHNAPLTPAQNEKRSALLTAFLGAESAAKTKAAGPLIDFFRSVSRFDSAAYYAGQVATSEPTEVNLLRAGDLYFEAYGFAVDDKKSANLGQSTRAFYQKALDKNPNLLLAKANMAMTYVSTETPMQGIMLLREVLQQDPTNEVALFNLGLLSMRSNQYDRAIERFRQILAVNPDSRKARFYLGVSLVEKGEKAEAQKILAEVKATEKDPQILAAVKELEERLKN
;
A
#
# COMPACT_ATOMS: atom_id res chain seq x y z
N MET A 1 -6.70 -34.54 -0.02
CA MET A 1 -6.40 -33.75 1.19
C MET A 1 -5.59 -32.53 0.76
N ASN A 2 -6.25 -31.37 0.77
CA ASN A 2 -5.91 -30.18 -0.01
C ASN A 2 -4.69 -29.45 0.56
N LYS A 3 -3.60 -29.33 -0.21
CA LYS A 3 -2.40 -28.55 0.15
C LYS A 3 -1.89 -27.48 -0.85
N PRO A 4 -2.53 -27.13 -1.99
CA PRO A 4 -2.04 -26.01 -2.80
C PRO A 4 -2.71 -24.65 -2.53
N ILE A 5 -3.83 -24.58 -1.80
CA ILE A 5 -4.64 -23.34 -1.65
C ILE A 5 -3.98 -22.31 -0.71
N LEU A 6 -3.09 -22.72 0.19
CA LEU A 6 -2.47 -21.83 1.18
C LEU A 6 -1.35 -20.93 0.62
N LEU A 7 -0.78 -21.25 -0.56
CA LEU A 7 0.30 -20.46 -1.16
C LEU A 7 -0.20 -19.23 -1.93
N VAL A 8 -1.41 -19.27 -2.49
CA VAL A 8 -1.97 -18.14 -3.27
C VAL A 8 -2.58 -17.07 -2.36
N VAL A 9 -3.16 -17.46 -1.22
CA VAL A 9 -3.73 -16.52 -0.23
C VAL A 9 -2.63 -15.73 0.48
N SER A 10 -1.46 -16.33 0.70
CA SER A 10 -0.29 -15.65 1.27
C SER A 10 0.39 -14.69 0.28
N PHE A 11 0.31 -14.97 -1.03
CA PHE A 11 0.79 -14.07 -2.08
C PHE A 11 -0.13 -12.85 -2.29
N ALA A 12 -1.45 -13.00 -2.10
CA ALA A 12 -2.43 -11.93 -2.21
C ALA A 12 -2.40 -10.92 -1.05
N ALA A 13 -1.89 -11.30 0.13
CA ALA A 13 -1.69 -10.38 1.25
C ALA A 13 -0.41 -9.53 1.10
N LEU A 14 0.65 -10.10 0.51
CA LEU A 14 1.91 -9.38 0.24
C LEU A 14 1.77 -8.37 -0.90
N LEU A 15 0.91 -8.62 -1.89
CA LEU A 15 0.62 -7.68 -2.97
C LEU A 15 -0.15 -6.43 -2.51
N THR A 16 -0.96 -6.51 -1.44
CA THR A 16 -1.68 -5.32 -0.95
C THR A 16 -0.77 -4.28 -0.30
N VAL A 17 0.39 -4.68 0.23
CA VAL A 17 1.38 -3.75 0.83
C VAL A 17 2.31 -3.19 -0.25
N GLY A 18 2.73 -4.01 -1.22
CA GLY A 18 3.64 -3.57 -2.30
C GLY A 18 3.03 -2.57 -3.28
N LEU A 19 1.71 -2.54 -3.42
CA LEU A 19 1.00 -1.66 -4.37
C LEU A 19 0.82 -0.20 -3.89
N TYR A 20 1.31 0.14 -2.69
CA TYR A 20 1.39 1.52 -2.20
C TYR A 20 2.79 2.16 -2.39
N SER A 21 3.74 1.43 -2.98
CA SER A 21 5.02 2.01 -3.41
C SER A 21 4.81 2.80 -4.71
N LEU A 22 4.59 4.11 -4.58
CA LEU A 22 4.56 5.03 -5.72
C LEU A 22 5.92 5.00 -6.45
N PRO A 23 5.98 4.73 -7.77
CA PRO A 23 7.18 5.03 -8.54
C PRO A 23 7.36 6.55 -8.57
N LYS A 24 8.45 7.06 -7.98
CA LYS A 24 8.88 8.44 -8.17
C LYS A 24 9.43 8.60 -9.59
N GLY A 25 8.54 8.86 -10.54
CA GLY A 25 8.86 9.42 -11.84
C GLY A 25 8.39 10.87 -11.89
N VAL A 26 9.20 11.80 -11.37
CA VAL A 26 8.96 13.23 -11.60
C VAL A 26 9.29 13.48 -13.07
N VAL A 27 8.30 13.91 -13.85
CA VAL A 27 8.51 14.53 -15.16
C VAL A 27 9.38 15.76 -14.93
N GLN A 28 10.66 15.67 -15.30
CA GLN A 28 11.59 16.79 -15.28
C GLN A 28 11.30 17.66 -16.51
N ASN A 29 10.85 18.88 -16.27
CA ASN A 29 10.96 19.95 -17.27
C ASN A 29 12.33 20.63 -17.05
N PRO A 30 13.13 20.84 -18.10
CA PRO A 30 14.53 21.21 -17.97
C PRO A 30 14.65 22.72 -17.73
N ASP A 31 15.28 23.10 -16.62
CA ASP A 31 16.23 24.22 -16.55
C ASP A 31 16.73 24.39 -15.11
N LYS A 32 17.86 23.75 -14.82
CA LYS A 32 19.03 24.38 -14.19
C LYS A 32 20.11 23.32 -13.96
N ARG A 33 21.20 23.52 -14.68
CA ARG A 33 22.49 22.87 -14.51
C ARG A 33 23.03 23.11 -13.09
N LEU A 34 23.80 22.14 -12.61
CA LEU A 34 25.04 22.20 -11.80
C LEU A 34 25.34 20.75 -11.36
N SER A 35 26.03 19.95 -12.18
CA SER A 35 27.50 19.81 -12.26
C SER A 35 28.12 18.87 -11.21
N ASN A 36 28.48 17.69 -11.72
CA ASN A 36 29.75 16.97 -11.58
C ASN A 36 30.07 16.01 -10.40
N ALA A 37 30.50 14.83 -10.88
CA ALA A 37 31.58 13.94 -10.41
C ALA A 37 31.24 12.91 -9.32
N ALA A 38 31.70 11.65 -9.35
CA ALA A 38 32.37 10.83 -10.36
C ALA A 38 32.50 9.38 -9.78
N THR A 39 32.37 8.39 -10.66
CA THR A 39 33.17 7.13 -10.80
C THR A 39 33.29 6.04 -9.71
N GLY A 40 33.24 4.79 -10.22
CA GLY A 40 33.76 3.55 -9.64
C GLY A 40 32.63 2.56 -9.28
N GLY A 41 32.51 1.34 -9.77
CA GLY A 41 33.46 0.39 -10.36
C GLY A 41 33.05 -1.00 -9.83
N ARG A 42 32.80 -1.95 -10.75
CA ARG A 42 32.32 -3.34 -10.54
C ARG A 42 33.03 -4.11 -9.41
N THR A 43 32.38 -5.14 -8.85
CA THR A 43 32.75 -6.56 -9.05
C THR A 43 31.68 -7.51 -8.48
N THR A 44 31.40 -8.53 -9.29
CA THR A 44 30.54 -9.69 -9.11
C THR A 44 31.17 -10.72 -8.17
N THR A 45 30.37 -11.34 -7.30
CA THR A 45 30.60 -12.73 -6.88
C THR A 45 29.26 -13.41 -6.62
N GLN A 46 28.91 -14.34 -7.50
CA GLN A 46 28.02 -15.45 -7.20
C GLN A 46 28.68 -16.34 -6.14
N THR A 47 27.92 -16.91 -5.20
CA THR A 47 27.83 -18.36 -4.95
C THR A 47 26.80 -18.66 -3.85
N THR A 48 25.98 -19.67 -4.14
CA THR A 48 25.14 -20.54 -3.29
C THR A 48 23.87 -20.00 -2.62
N ALA A 49 22.78 -20.59 -3.12
CA ALA A 49 21.47 -20.67 -2.51
C ALA A 49 21.51 -21.36 -1.13
N SER A 50 20.80 -20.76 -0.17
CA SER A 50 19.84 -21.40 0.75
C SER A 50 19.71 -20.56 2.02
N GLU A 51 19.14 -19.36 1.96
CA GLU A 51 18.65 -18.72 3.18
C GLU A 51 17.26 -18.13 2.96
N LYS A 52 16.37 -18.58 3.84
CA LYS A 52 14.95 -18.27 3.89
C LYS A 52 14.70 -16.77 3.83
N ASN A 53 13.60 -16.40 3.17
CA ASN A 53 12.96 -15.08 3.24
C ASN A 53 12.63 -14.68 4.69
N THR A 54 13.64 -14.19 5.42
CA THR A 54 13.53 -13.41 6.67
C THR A 54 13.97 -11.96 6.48
N ALA A 55 14.41 -11.59 5.27
CA ALA A 55 15.02 -10.29 4.96
C ALA A 55 14.11 -9.08 5.20
N SER A 56 12.78 -9.22 5.09
CA SER A 56 11.87 -8.08 5.27
C SER A 56 11.71 -7.67 6.74
N SER A 57 11.72 -8.61 7.70
CA SER A 57 11.54 -8.27 9.11
C SER A 57 12.83 -7.80 9.80
N THR A 58 14.00 -8.15 9.25
CA THR A 58 15.31 -7.75 9.80
C THR A 58 15.64 -6.28 9.54
N GLU A 59 15.25 -5.71 8.40
CA GLU A 59 15.52 -4.29 8.09
C GLU A 59 14.66 -3.34 8.92
N HIS A 60 13.38 -3.68 9.16
CA HIS A 60 12.47 -2.85 9.95
C HIS A 60 12.91 -2.66 11.41
N ASN A 61 13.69 -3.61 11.95
CA ASN A 61 14.18 -3.58 13.33
C ASN A 61 15.70 -3.35 13.44
N ALA A 62 16.41 -3.18 12.31
CA ALA A 62 17.84 -2.97 12.30
C ALA A 62 18.23 -1.75 13.16
N PRO A 63 19.22 -1.85 14.07
CA PRO A 63 19.64 -0.72 14.89
C PRO A 63 20.05 0.47 14.04
N LEU A 64 19.70 1.69 14.48
CA LEU A 64 20.17 2.89 13.81
C LEU A 64 21.69 3.04 13.93
N THR A 65 22.33 3.51 12.87
CA THR A 65 23.75 3.86 12.89
C THR A 65 24.02 5.02 13.87
N PRO A 66 25.26 5.23 14.33
CA PRO A 66 25.59 6.38 15.16
C PRO A 66 25.16 7.73 14.56
N ALA A 67 25.42 7.94 13.27
CA ALA A 67 25.01 9.16 12.56
C ALA A 67 23.47 9.31 12.48
N GLN A 68 22.74 8.21 12.29
CA GLN A 68 21.27 8.23 12.33
C GLN A 68 20.75 8.54 13.74
N ASN A 69 21.39 8.01 14.80
CA ASN A 69 21.04 8.32 16.18
C ASN A 69 21.29 9.79 16.52
N GLU A 70 22.41 10.36 16.08
CA GLU A 70 22.71 11.79 16.25
C GLU A 70 21.66 12.66 15.55
N LYS A 71 21.36 12.36 14.28
CA LYS A 71 20.31 13.05 13.52
C LYS A 71 18.94 12.93 14.18
N ARG A 72 18.57 11.73 14.65
CA ARG A 72 17.34 11.49 15.40
C ARG A 72 17.28 12.38 16.65
N SER A 73 18.34 12.39 17.45
CA SER A 73 18.41 13.17 18.68
C SER A 73 18.26 14.67 18.41
N ALA A 74 18.96 15.21 17.41
CA ALA A 74 18.84 16.62 17.03
C ALA A 74 17.39 16.99 16.62
N LEU A 75 16.76 16.14 15.79
CA LEU A 75 15.39 16.35 15.33
C LEU A 75 14.36 16.23 16.48
N LEU A 76 14.57 15.30 17.42
CA LEU A 76 13.73 15.18 18.61
C LEU A 76 13.86 16.40 19.51
N THR A 77 15.06 16.88 19.78
CA THR A 77 15.28 18.11 20.56
C THR A 77 14.57 19.30 19.92
N ALA A 78 14.67 19.45 18.59
CA ALA A 78 13.98 20.51 17.87
C ALA A 78 12.44 20.40 17.97
N PHE A 79 11.89 19.18 17.88
CA PHE A 79 10.45 18.96 18.00
C PHE A 79 9.93 19.18 19.42
N LEU A 80 10.65 18.69 20.43
CA LEU A 80 10.26 18.80 21.84
C LEU A 80 10.41 20.22 22.38
N GLY A 81 11.40 20.98 21.89
CA GLY A 81 11.60 22.39 22.25
C GLY A 81 10.74 23.37 21.47
N ALA A 82 9.95 22.92 20.49
CA ALA A 82 9.07 23.79 19.73
C ALA A 82 7.77 24.08 20.48
N GLU A 83 7.41 25.37 20.55
CA GLU A 83 6.08 25.82 20.97
C GLU A 83 4.98 25.25 20.07
N SER A 84 3.74 25.20 20.58
CA SER A 84 2.58 24.61 19.88
C SER A 84 2.52 24.99 18.39
N ALA A 85 2.54 26.29 18.09
CA ALA A 85 2.42 26.82 16.72
C ALA A 85 3.61 26.49 15.79
N ALA A 86 4.78 26.17 16.36
CA ALA A 86 5.99 25.79 15.61
C ALA A 86 6.16 24.27 15.50
N LYS A 87 5.38 23.49 16.26
CA LYS A 87 5.52 22.04 16.39
C LYS A 87 5.27 21.31 15.08
N THR A 88 4.32 21.78 14.28
CA THR A 88 4.03 21.27 12.93
C THR A 88 5.24 21.40 12.00
N LYS A 89 5.93 22.55 12.03
CA LYS A 89 7.14 22.79 11.22
C LYS A 89 8.32 21.92 11.69
N ALA A 90 8.50 21.79 13.00
CA ALA A 90 9.56 20.96 13.57
C ALA A 90 9.32 19.45 13.34
N ALA A 91 8.07 19.01 13.25
CA ALA A 91 7.72 17.61 13.04
C ALA A 91 8.05 17.09 11.65
N GLY A 92 7.97 17.91 10.61
CA GLY A 92 8.17 17.49 9.21
C GLY A 92 9.48 16.72 9.01
N PRO A 93 10.64 17.35 9.29
CA PRO A 93 11.95 16.68 9.16
C PRO A 93 12.10 15.42 10.03
N LEU A 94 11.47 15.40 11.22
CA LEU A 94 11.48 14.26 12.13
C LEU A 94 10.69 13.07 11.54
N ILE A 95 9.49 13.32 11.03
CA ILE A 95 8.64 12.34 10.37
C ILE A 95 9.36 11.77 9.14
N ASP A 96 9.92 12.64 8.29
CA ASP A 96 10.62 12.24 7.07
C ASP A 96 11.87 11.40 7.39
N PHE A 97 12.60 11.77 8.45
CA PHE A 97 13.71 10.96 8.95
C PHE A 97 13.23 9.55 9.33
N PHE A 98 12.19 9.42 10.16
CA PHE A 98 11.71 8.11 10.58
C PHE A 98 11.23 7.25 9.40
N ARG A 99 10.54 7.84 8.41
CA ARG A 99 10.17 7.12 7.19
C ARG A 99 11.40 6.66 6.40
N SER A 100 12.44 7.50 6.30
CA SER A 100 13.67 7.16 5.57
C SER A 100 14.47 6.00 6.20
N VAL A 101 14.28 5.74 7.48
CA VAL A 101 14.87 4.60 8.21
C VAL A 101 13.83 3.51 8.53
N SER A 102 12.73 3.47 7.78
CA SER A 102 11.66 2.47 7.85
C SER A 102 11.02 2.31 9.24
N ARG A 103 10.99 3.38 10.04
CA ARG A 103 10.31 3.49 11.35
C ARG A 103 8.96 4.18 11.20
N PHE A 104 8.05 3.53 10.46
CA PHE A 104 6.75 4.09 10.09
C PHE A 104 5.83 4.35 11.30
N ASP A 105 5.91 3.53 12.33
CA ASP A 105 5.17 3.73 13.59
C ASP A 105 5.58 5.03 14.31
N SER A 106 6.87 5.33 14.33
CA SER A 106 7.41 6.57 14.90
C SER A 106 6.98 7.78 14.07
N ALA A 107 7.07 7.67 12.73
CA ALA A 107 6.59 8.72 11.83
C ALA A 107 5.09 9.03 12.05
N ALA A 108 4.26 7.99 12.15
CA ALA A 108 2.83 8.11 12.44
C ALA A 108 2.56 8.73 13.81
N TYR A 109 3.32 8.32 14.84
CA TYR A 109 3.18 8.84 16.20
C TYR A 109 3.41 10.37 16.27
N TYR A 110 4.49 10.87 15.66
CA TYR A 110 4.75 12.32 15.67
C TYR A 110 3.75 13.10 14.82
N ALA A 111 3.26 12.53 13.72
CA ALA A 111 2.16 13.13 12.97
C ALA A 111 0.86 13.18 13.79
N GLY A 112 0.56 12.14 14.57
CA GLY A 112 -0.56 12.09 15.49
C GLY A 112 -0.47 13.15 16.60
N GLN A 113 0.73 13.40 17.13
CA GLN A 113 0.94 14.50 18.09
C GLN A 113 0.64 15.86 17.47
N VAL A 114 1.15 16.12 16.26
CA VAL A 114 0.85 17.35 15.51
C VAL A 114 -0.65 17.51 15.27
N ALA A 115 -1.31 16.45 14.83
CA ALA A 115 -2.75 16.46 14.58
C ALA A 115 -3.59 16.60 15.86
N THR A 116 -3.04 16.24 17.02
CA THR A 116 -3.68 16.43 18.33
C THR A 116 -3.52 17.86 18.83
N SER A 117 -2.35 18.48 18.65
CA SER A 117 -2.14 19.89 19.02
C SER A 117 -2.82 20.86 18.06
N GLU A 118 -2.82 20.54 16.76
CA GLU A 118 -3.38 21.37 15.70
C GLU A 118 -4.29 20.50 14.80
N PRO A 119 -5.55 20.28 15.20
CA PRO A 119 -6.49 19.41 14.48
C PRO A 119 -7.06 20.11 13.23
N THR A 120 -6.20 20.46 12.29
CA THR A 120 -6.61 20.89 10.93
C THR A 120 -6.94 19.67 10.09
N GLU A 121 -7.76 19.84 9.04
CA GLU A 121 -8.04 18.76 8.08
C GLU A 121 -6.76 18.14 7.54
N VAL A 122 -5.80 18.97 7.14
CA VAL A 122 -4.50 18.55 6.58
C VAL A 122 -3.69 17.72 7.58
N ASN A 123 -3.62 18.15 8.85
CA ASN A 123 -2.85 17.43 9.86
C ASN A 123 -3.52 16.11 10.25
N LEU A 124 -4.85 16.09 10.38
CA LEU A 124 -5.61 14.87 10.69
C LEU A 124 -5.51 13.85 9.55
N LEU A 125 -5.64 14.30 8.30
CA LEU A 125 -5.48 13.47 7.12
C LEU A 125 -4.06 12.89 7.06
N ARG A 126 -3.03 13.73 7.22
CA ARG A 126 -1.63 13.29 7.23
C ARG A 126 -1.34 12.27 8.34
N ALA A 127 -1.91 12.45 9.52
CA ALA A 127 -1.78 11.45 10.60
C ALA A 127 -2.45 10.13 10.21
N GLY A 128 -3.68 10.17 9.69
CA GLY A 128 -4.40 9.00 9.19
C GLY A 128 -3.62 8.23 8.11
N ASP A 129 -3.05 8.96 7.14
CA ASP A 129 -2.23 8.39 6.06
C ASP A 129 -0.99 7.68 6.60
N LEU A 130 -0.28 8.30 7.56
CA LEU A 130 0.94 7.71 8.13
C LEU A 130 0.64 6.53 9.05
N TYR A 131 -0.46 6.57 9.81
CA TYR A 131 -0.92 5.40 10.56
C TYR A 131 -1.35 4.26 9.62
N PHE A 132 -1.97 4.57 8.48
CA PHE A 132 -2.33 3.57 7.47
C PHE A 132 -1.09 2.96 6.79
N GLU A 133 -0.09 3.78 6.48
CA GLU A 133 1.21 3.30 5.99
C GLU A 133 1.85 2.35 7.02
N ALA A 134 1.95 2.78 8.28
CA ALA A 134 2.51 1.95 9.35
C ALA A 134 1.71 0.65 9.55
N TYR A 135 0.39 0.70 9.44
CA TYR A 135 -0.49 -0.46 9.49
C TYR A 135 -0.16 -1.47 8.39
N GLY A 136 0.11 -1.00 7.16
CA GLY A 136 0.48 -1.87 6.04
C GLY A 136 1.80 -2.63 6.24
N PHE A 137 2.73 -2.09 7.04
CA PHE A 137 4.00 -2.75 7.35
C PHE A 137 4.00 -3.52 8.69
N ALA A 138 2.88 -3.53 9.42
CA ALA A 138 2.82 -4.20 10.70
C ALA A 138 2.70 -5.72 10.52
N VAL A 139 3.68 -6.45 11.05
CA VAL A 139 3.74 -7.92 11.01
C VAL A 139 3.12 -8.55 12.27
N ASP A 140 3.06 -7.80 13.37
CA ASP A 140 2.47 -8.23 14.63
C ASP A 140 0.99 -7.88 14.70
N ASP A 141 0.12 -8.85 15.03
CA ASP A 141 -1.34 -8.67 15.03
C ASP A 141 -1.80 -7.58 16.00
N LYS A 142 -1.18 -7.50 17.18
CA LYS A 142 -1.52 -6.48 18.19
C LYS A 142 -1.14 -5.08 17.68
N LYS A 143 0.04 -4.95 17.08
CA LYS A 143 0.50 -3.70 16.46
C LYS A 143 -0.42 -3.30 15.30
N SER A 144 -0.78 -4.24 14.43
CA SER A 144 -1.73 -4.02 13.33
C SER A 144 -3.09 -3.56 13.86
N ALA A 145 -3.61 -4.18 14.92
CA ALA A 145 -4.88 -3.76 15.53
C ALA A 145 -4.82 -2.32 16.06
N ASN A 146 -3.75 -1.98 16.80
CA ASN A 146 -3.56 -0.64 17.38
C ASN A 146 -3.38 0.44 16.30
N LEU A 147 -2.58 0.15 15.28
CA LEU A 147 -2.36 1.08 14.15
C LEU A 147 -3.65 1.24 13.35
N GLY A 148 -4.38 0.15 13.07
CA GLY A 148 -5.67 0.20 12.39
C GLY A 148 -6.72 1.01 13.18
N GLN A 149 -6.74 0.91 14.51
CA GLN A 149 -7.58 1.77 15.35
C GLN A 149 -7.18 3.25 15.24
N SER A 150 -5.89 3.55 15.27
CA SER A 150 -5.36 4.92 15.15
C SER A 150 -5.67 5.52 13.77
N THR A 151 -5.47 4.75 12.69
CA THR A 151 -5.86 5.10 11.32
C THR A 151 -7.33 5.51 11.25
N ARG A 152 -8.23 4.66 11.78
CA ARG A 152 -9.67 4.94 11.81
C ARG A 152 -9.99 6.20 12.60
N ALA A 153 -9.36 6.40 13.75
CA ALA A 153 -9.60 7.58 14.59
C ALA A 153 -9.20 8.89 13.91
N PHE A 154 -8.04 8.94 13.25
CA PHE A 154 -7.57 10.14 12.56
C PHE A 154 -8.33 10.40 11.26
N TYR A 155 -8.60 9.37 10.46
CA TYR A 155 -9.44 9.53 9.27
C TYR A 155 -10.87 9.95 9.62
N GLN A 156 -11.46 9.42 10.68
CA GLN A 156 -12.79 9.86 11.11
C GLN A 156 -12.81 11.36 11.42
N LYS A 157 -11.84 11.85 12.22
CA LYS A 157 -11.72 13.28 12.51
C LYS A 157 -11.49 14.14 11.26
N ALA A 158 -10.75 13.63 10.28
CA ALA A 158 -10.56 14.31 9.00
C ALA A 158 -11.86 14.37 8.19
N LEU A 159 -12.60 13.25 8.13
CA LEU A 159 -13.89 13.13 7.46
C LEU A 159 -14.99 13.97 8.13
N ASP A 160 -14.94 14.16 9.45
CA ASP A 160 -15.84 15.05 10.19
C ASP A 160 -15.67 16.52 9.75
N LYS A 161 -14.48 16.90 9.27
CA LYS A 161 -14.20 18.22 8.70
C LYS A 161 -14.52 18.30 7.22
N ASN A 162 -14.18 17.24 6.49
CA ASN A 162 -14.39 17.14 5.05
C ASN A 162 -14.87 15.73 4.68
N PRO A 163 -16.19 15.53 4.53
CA PRO A 163 -16.76 14.24 4.18
C PRO A 163 -16.38 13.72 2.78
N ASN A 164 -15.81 14.57 1.93
CA ASN A 164 -15.47 14.25 0.54
C ASN A 164 -14.05 13.67 0.37
N LEU A 165 -13.35 13.37 1.48
CA LEU A 165 -12.04 12.71 1.45
C LEU A 165 -12.19 11.21 1.12
N LEU A 166 -12.62 10.91 -0.11
CA LEU A 166 -12.94 9.55 -0.58
C LEU A 166 -11.78 8.57 -0.39
N LEU A 167 -10.55 9.00 -0.68
CA LEU A 167 -9.35 8.17 -0.48
C LEU A 167 -9.13 7.83 1.00
N ALA A 168 -9.31 8.79 1.91
CA ALA A 168 -9.21 8.55 3.34
C ALA A 168 -10.28 7.55 3.81
N LYS A 169 -11.51 7.68 3.32
CA LYS A 169 -12.62 6.75 3.60
C LYS A 169 -12.35 5.35 3.07
N ALA A 170 -11.80 5.23 1.87
CA ALA A 170 -11.40 3.95 1.28
C ALA A 170 -10.22 3.31 2.04
N ASN A 171 -9.20 4.08 2.42
CA ASN A 171 -8.07 3.60 3.23
C ASN A 171 -8.54 3.18 4.64
N MET A 172 -9.45 3.94 5.26
CA MET A 172 -10.09 3.58 6.53
C MET A 172 -10.81 2.24 6.42
N ALA A 173 -11.56 2.02 5.33
CA ALA A 173 -12.26 0.77 5.09
C ALA A 173 -11.33 -0.45 5.08
N MET A 174 -10.13 -0.30 4.51
CA MET A 174 -9.15 -1.39 4.43
C MET A 174 -8.65 -1.87 5.79
N THR A 175 -8.71 -1.03 6.83
CA THR A 175 -8.34 -1.44 8.20
C THR A 175 -9.35 -2.38 8.86
N TYR A 176 -10.58 -2.48 8.33
CA TYR A 176 -11.61 -3.41 8.82
C TYR A 176 -11.54 -4.78 8.14
N VAL A 177 -10.98 -4.87 6.94
CA VAL A 177 -11.07 -6.04 6.05
C VAL A 177 -10.48 -7.31 6.66
N SER A 178 -9.39 -7.19 7.44
CA SER A 178 -8.72 -8.32 8.08
C SER A 178 -9.09 -8.47 9.56
N THR A 179 -10.18 -7.83 10.00
CA THR A 179 -10.67 -7.90 11.39
C THR A 179 -11.90 -8.79 11.49
N GLU A 180 -12.44 -8.97 12.69
CA GLU A 180 -13.73 -9.65 12.92
C GLU A 180 -14.94 -8.89 12.31
N THR A 181 -14.73 -7.65 11.82
CA THR A 181 -15.79 -6.76 11.32
C THR A 181 -15.61 -6.34 9.85
N PRO A 182 -15.34 -7.27 8.90
CA PRO A 182 -15.03 -6.91 7.51
C PRO A 182 -16.19 -6.22 6.78
N MET A 183 -17.43 -6.42 7.25
CA MET A 183 -18.62 -5.80 6.68
C MET A 183 -18.61 -4.26 6.80
N GLN A 184 -18.02 -3.71 7.87
CA GLN A 184 -17.90 -2.26 8.04
C GLN A 184 -17.02 -1.65 6.94
N GLY A 185 -15.92 -2.31 6.60
CA GLY A 185 -15.07 -1.90 5.47
C GLY A 185 -15.83 -1.94 4.14
N ILE A 186 -16.59 -3.01 3.89
CA ILE A 186 -17.42 -3.12 2.68
C ILE A 186 -18.43 -1.97 2.58
N MET A 187 -19.11 -1.63 3.68
CA MET A 187 -20.07 -0.52 3.70
C MET A 187 -19.40 0.81 3.36
N LEU A 188 -18.24 1.12 3.97
CA LEU A 188 -17.49 2.34 3.67
C LEU A 188 -17.06 2.43 2.20
N LEU A 189 -16.59 1.33 1.59
CA LEU A 189 -16.24 1.31 0.16
C LEU A 189 -17.47 1.50 -0.74
N ARG A 190 -18.62 0.96 -0.35
CA ARG A 190 -19.89 1.17 -1.07
C ARG A 190 -20.35 2.62 -0.99
N GLU A 191 -20.18 3.28 0.16
CA GLU A 191 -20.46 4.71 0.30
C GLU A 191 -19.52 5.56 -0.59
N VAL A 192 -18.25 5.18 -0.72
CA VAL A 192 -17.35 5.82 -1.69
C VAL A 192 -17.88 5.68 -3.11
N LEU A 193 -18.34 4.48 -3.51
CA LEU A 193 -18.92 4.26 -4.85
C LEU A 193 -20.29 4.92 -5.06
N GLN A 194 -21.03 5.22 -4.00
CA GLN A 194 -22.26 6.01 -4.12
C GLN A 194 -21.95 7.47 -4.46
N GLN A 195 -20.82 8.00 -3.96
CA GLN A 195 -20.38 9.37 -4.22
C GLN A 195 -19.59 9.48 -5.54
N ASP A 196 -18.74 8.51 -5.82
CA ASP A 196 -17.95 8.39 -7.06
C ASP A 196 -18.03 6.95 -7.58
N PRO A 197 -18.98 6.65 -8.49
CA PRO A 197 -19.15 5.31 -9.07
C PRO A 197 -17.93 4.81 -9.86
N THR A 198 -17.03 5.71 -10.25
CA THR A 198 -15.83 5.41 -11.03
C THR A 198 -14.58 5.32 -10.18
N ASN A 199 -14.70 5.42 -8.85
CA ASN A 199 -13.57 5.45 -7.94
C ASN A 199 -12.74 4.16 -8.03
N GLU A 200 -11.59 4.22 -8.71
CA GLU A 200 -10.76 3.04 -8.96
C GLU A 200 -10.32 2.35 -7.67
N VAL A 201 -10.00 3.12 -6.63
CA VAL A 201 -9.54 2.57 -5.34
C VAL A 201 -10.64 1.73 -4.69
N ALA A 202 -11.87 2.26 -4.64
CA ALA A 202 -12.99 1.54 -4.05
C ALA A 202 -13.43 0.34 -4.89
N LEU A 203 -13.50 0.48 -6.22
CA LEU A 203 -13.77 -0.63 -7.14
C LEU A 203 -12.74 -1.74 -6.97
N PHE A 204 -11.45 -1.38 -6.92
CA PHE A 204 -10.36 -2.32 -6.82
C PHE A 204 -10.41 -3.10 -5.49
N ASN A 205 -10.62 -2.39 -4.39
CA ASN A 205 -10.70 -3.02 -3.06
C ASN A 205 -11.93 -3.92 -2.91
N LEU A 206 -13.10 -3.53 -3.45
CA LEU A 206 -14.28 -4.40 -3.48
C LEU A 206 -14.08 -5.60 -4.42
N GLY A 207 -13.32 -5.44 -5.51
CA GLY A 207 -12.92 -6.55 -6.38
C GLY A 207 -12.07 -7.58 -5.63
N LEU A 208 -11.04 -7.13 -4.92
CA LEU A 208 -10.21 -8.02 -4.08
C LEU A 208 -11.01 -8.71 -2.98
N LEU A 209 -11.91 -7.98 -2.31
CA LEU A 209 -12.79 -8.55 -1.29
C LEU A 209 -13.73 -9.61 -1.86
N SER A 210 -14.26 -9.36 -3.06
CA SER A 210 -15.10 -10.32 -3.77
C SER A 210 -14.32 -11.59 -4.10
N MET A 211 -13.07 -11.48 -4.56
CA MET A 211 -12.20 -12.64 -4.80
C MET A 211 -11.94 -13.43 -3.51
N ARG A 212 -11.65 -12.75 -2.38
CA ARG A 212 -11.42 -13.41 -1.07
C ARG A 212 -12.63 -14.20 -0.59
N SER A 213 -13.83 -13.77 -0.96
CA SER A 213 -15.08 -14.46 -0.64
C SER A 213 -15.58 -15.36 -1.79
N ASN A 214 -14.72 -15.70 -2.76
CA ASN A 214 -15.02 -16.51 -3.95
C ASN A 214 -16.18 -16.00 -4.81
N GLN A 215 -16.52 -14.71 -4.71
CA GLN A 215 -17.54 -14.04 -5.52
C GLN A 215 -16.91 -13.51 -6.81
N TYR A 216 -16.38 -14.42 -7.63
CA TYR A 216 -15.58 -14.05 -8.80
C TYR A 216 -16.36 -13.25 -9.85
N ASP A 217 -17.68 -13.47 -9.99
CA ASP A 217 -18.54 -12.65 -10.85
C ASP A 217 -18.50 -11.17 -10.47
N ARG A 218 -18.62 -10.87 -9.17
CA ARG A 218 -18.55 -9.49 -8.66
C ARG A 218 -17.15 -8.92 -8.84
N ALA A 219 -16.11 -9.73 -8.63
CA ALA A 219 -14.73 -9.29 -8.87
C ALA A 219 -14.53 -8.89 -10.34
N ILE A 220 -14.97 -9.73 -11.28
CA ILE A 220 -14.92 -9.47 -12.72
C ILE A 220 -15.65 -8.17 -13.07
N GLU A 221 -16.87 -7.99 -12.57
CA GLU A 221 -17.64 -6.75 -12.79
C GLU A 221 -16.86 -5.51 -12.33
N ARG A 222 -16.30 -5.55 -11.12
CA ARG A 222 -15.54 -4.42 -10.55
C ARG A 222 -14.26 -4.12 -11.33
N PHE A 223 -13.49 -5.14 -11.72
CA PHE A 223 -12.27 -4.90 -12.51
C PHE A 223 -12.58 -4.44 -13.94
N ARG A 224 -13.68 -4.89 -14.55
CA ARG A 224 -14.16 -4.35 -15.83
C ARG A 224 -14.59 -2.89 -15.71
N GLN A 225 -15.24 -2.50 -14.61
CA GLN A 225 -15.58 -1.09 -14.35
C GLN A 225 -14.33 -0.20 -14.28
N ILE A 226 -13.26 -0.67 -13.64
CA ILE A 226 -11.97 0.05 -13.66
C ILE A 226 -11.44 0.17 -15.09
N LEU A 227 -11.41 -0.93 -15.86
CA LEU A 227 -10.89 -0.91 -17.22
C LEU A 227 -11.73 -0.10 -18.22
N ALA A 228 -13.01 0.13 -17.91
CA ALA A 228 -13.87 1.00 -18.72
C ALA A 228 -13.48 2.49 -18.56
N VAL A 229 -12.99 2.88 -17.38
CA VAL A 229 -12.57 4.26 -17.07
C VAL A 229 -11.07 4.46 -17.33
N ASN A 230 -10.28 3.44 -17.00
CA ASN A 230 -8.83 3.41 -17.14
C ASN A 230 -8.39 2.13 -17.86
N PRO A 231 -8.43 2.13 -19.22
CA PRO A 231 -8.04 0.98 -20.03
C PRO A 231 -6.59 0.53 -19.84
N ASP A 232 -5.71 1.41 -19.37
CA ASP A 232 -4.28 1.15 -19.18
C ASP A 232 -3.95 0.59 -17.79
N SER A 233 -4.96 0.37 -16.94
CA SER A 233 -4.78 -0.21 -15.61
C SER A 233 -4.29 -1.67 -15.69
N ARG A 234 -2.97 -1.85 -15.74
CA ARG A 234 -2.29 -3.16 -15.73
C ARG A 234 -2.73 -4.01 -14.54
N LYS A 235 -2.88 -3.36 -13.38
CA LYS A 235 -3.36 -3.98 -12.14
C LYS A 235 -4.77 -4.56 -12.33
N ALA A 236 -5.73 -3.75 -12.77
CA ALA A 236 -7.10 -4.23 -12.97
C ALA A 236 -7.16 -5.34 -14.04
N ARG A 237 -6.39 -5.24 -15.11
CA ARG A 237 -6.31 -6.27 -16.16
C ARG A 237 -5.74 -7.59 -15.63
N PHE A 238 -4.68 -7.54 -14.82
CA PHE A 238 -4.15 -8.74 -14.16
C PHE A 238 -5.20 -9.40 -13.26
N TYR A 239 -5.82 -8.65 -12.34
CA TYR A 239 -6.81 -9.21 -11.42
C TYR A 239 -8.11 -9.64 -12.10
N LEU A 240 -8.48 -9.03 -13.23
CA LEU A 240 -9.53 -9.55 -14.11
C LEU A 240 -9.15 -10.94 -14.64
N GLY A 241 -7.93 -11.09 -15.17
CA GLY A 241 -7.40 -12.37 -15.62
C GLY A 241 -7.44 -13.44 -14.51
N VAL A 242 -6.96 -13.12 -13.31
CA VAL A 242 -7.02 -14.02 -12.15
C VAL A 242 -8.48 -14.41 -11.85
N SER A 243 -9.38 -13.43 -11.78
CA SER A 243 -10.79 -13.69 -11.44
C SER A 243 -11.49 -14.57 -12.47
N LEU A 244 -11.18 -14.41 -13.76
CA LEU A 244 -11.71 -15.26 -14.84
C LEU A 244 -11.20 -16.70 -14.74
N VAL A 245 -9.92 -16.90 -14.39
CA VAL A 245 -9.35 -18.24 -14.14
C VAL A 245 -10.06 -18.92 -12.99
N GLU A 246 -10.23 -18.23 -11.85
CA GLU A 246 -10.88 -18.82 -10.67
C GLU A 246 -12.37 -19.10 -10.90
N LYS A 247 -13.04 -18.29 -11.72
CA LYS A 247 -14.43 -18.57 -12.15
C LYS A 247 -14.53 -19.76 -13.11
N GLY A 248 -13.46 -20.06 -13.86
CA GLY A 248 -13.45 -21.09 -14.89
C GLY A 248 -13.78 -20.60 -16.31
N GLU A 249 -13.78 -19.28 -16.53
CA GLU A 249 -14.05 -18.65 -17.83
C GLU A 249 -12.81 -18.73 -18.73
N LYS A 250 -12.44 -19.95 -19.15
CA LYS A 250 -11.14 -20.26 -19.75
C LYS A 250 -10.81 -19.41 -20.98
N ALA A 251 -11.75 -19.26 -21.91
CA ALA A 251 -11.49 -18.57 -23.18
C ALA A 251 -11.18 -17.08 -22.97
N GLU A 252 -11.95 -16.40 -22.12
CA GLU A 252 -11.73 -14.99 -21.81
C GLU A 252 -10.47 -14.81 -20.96
N ALA A 253 -10.24 -15.69 -19.98
CA ALA A 253 -9.03 -15.67 -19.16
C ALA A 253 -7.77 -15.73 -20.03
N GLN A 254 -7.70 -16.64 -21.01
CA GLN A 254 -6.56 -16.76 -21.93
C GLN A 254 -6.30 -15.46 -22.70
N LYS A 255 -7.35 -14.83 -23.22
CA LYS A 255 -7.24 -13.54 -23.92
C LYS A 255 -6.66 -12.46 -23.02
N ILE A 256 -7.24 -12.27 -21.83
CA ILE A 256 -6.83 -11.22 -20.90
C ILE A 256 -5.40 -11.45 -20.39
N LEU A 257 -5.04 -12.70 -20.07
CA LEU A 257 -3.68 -13.03 -19.63
C LEU A 257 -2.63 -12.78 -20.73
N ALA A 258 -2.96 -13.02 -22.00
CA ALA A 258 -2.09 -12.69 -23.13
C ALA A 258 -1.86 -11.17 -23.25
N GLU A 259 -2.90 -10.35 -23.05
CA GLU A 259 -2.77 -8.88 -23.02
C GLU A 259 -1.87 -8.40 -21.86
N VAL A 260 -2.02 -8.99 -20.66
CA VAL A 260 -1.15 -8.69 -19.51
C VAL A 260 0.30 -9.03 -19.84
N LYS A 261 0.55 -10.24 -20.36
CA LYS A 261 1.89 -10.72 -20.72
C LYS A 261 2.58 -9.84 -21.77
N ALA A 262 1.83 -9.29 -22.70
CA ALA A 262 2.36 -8.42 -23.75
C ALA A 262 2.80 -7.03 -23.23
N THR A 263 2.23 -6.57 -22.11
CA THR A 263 2.45 -5.21 -21.60
C THR A 263 3.23 -5.17 -20.28
N GLU A 264 3.33 -6.30 -19.58
CA GLU A 264 3.96 -6.38 -18.28
C GLU A 264 5.47 -6.61 -18.35
N LYS A 265 6.21 -5.97 -17.44
CA LYS A 265 7.66 -6.07 -17.30
C LYS A 265 8.08 -6.68 -15.97
N ASP A 266 7.18 -6.70 -14.97
CA ASP A 266 7.45 -7.31 -13.68
C ASP A 266 7.59 -8.84 -13.81
N PRO A 267 8.78 -9.41 -13.51
CA PRO A 267 9.02 -10.85 -13.60
C PRO A 267 8.09 -11.68 -12.71
N GLN A 268 7.65 -11.13 -11.56
CA GLN A 268 6.76 -11.84 -10.65
C GLN A 268 5.36 -11.96 -11.23
N ILE A 269 4.84 -10.89 -11.84
CA ILE A 269 3.54 -10.91 -12.51
C ILE A 269 3.60 -11.85 -13.72
N LEU A 270 4.68 -11.81 -14.50
CA LEU A 270 4.84 -12.72 -15.64
C LEU A 270 4.92 -14.19 -15.21
N ALA A 271 5.56 -14.50 -14.08
CA ALA A 271 5.57 -15.83 -13.50
C ALA A 271 4.17 -16.27 -13.06
N ALA A 272 3.42 -15.40 -12.39
CA ALA A 272 2.04 -15.66 -11.99
C ALA A 272 1.12 -15.90 -13.20
N VAL A 273 1.27 -15.09 -14.27
CA VAL A 273 0.53 -15.28 -15.53
C VAL A 273 0.82 -16.67 -16.12
N LYS A 274 2.09 -17.11 -16.13
CA LYS A 274 2.47 -18.44 -16.63
C LYS A 274 1.79 -19.57 -15.83
N GLU A 275 1.78 -19.48 -14.50
CA GLU A 275 1.10 -20.46 -13.64
C GLU A 275 -0.40 -20.52 -13.93
N LEU A 276 -1.05 -19.36 -14.10
CA LEU A 276 -2.45 -19.27 -14.47
C LEU A 276 -2.74 -19.88 -15.85
N GLU A 277 -1.87 -19.64 -16.84
CA GLU A 277 -1.96 -20.27 -18.17
C GLU A 277 -1.85 -21.80 -18.10
N GLU A 278 -0.99 -22.34 -17.22
CA GLU A 278 -0.86 -23.79 -17.01
C GLU A 278 -2.11 -24.39 -16.37
N ARG A 279 -2.70 -23.71 -15.39
CA ARG A 279 -3.97 -24.13 -14.77
C ARG A 279 -5.13 -24.23 -15.76
N LEU A 280 -5.15 -23.39 -16.80
CA LEU A 280 -6.21 -23.40 -17.81
C LEU A 280 -6.13 -24.59 -18.77
N LYS A 281 -4.95 -25.22 -18.92
CA LYS A 281 -4.70 -26.37 -19.80
C LYS A 281 -5.16 -27.70 -19.20
N ASN A 282 -5.21 -27.77 -17.87
CA ASN A 282 -5.73 -28.90 -17.11
C ASN A 282 -7.25 -28.80 -16.93
#